data_AF-A0A6N9HJR5-F1
#
_entry.id   AF-A0A6N9HJR5-F1
#
_cell.length_a   1.000
_cell.length_b   1.000
_cell.length_c   1.000
_cell.angle_alpha   90.00
_cell.angle_beta   90.00
_cell.angle_gamma   90.00
#
_symmetry.space_group_name_H-M   'P 1'
#
loop_
_entity.id
_entity.type
_entity.pdbx_description
1 polymer ?
#
loop_
_entity_poly.entity_id
_entity_poly.type
_entity_poly.pdbx_seq_one_letter_code
_entity_poly.pdbx_strand_id
1 'polypeptide(L)'
;MRYAVFLAAAVAHATAAAAAPAGGVRAPTLAEQRSFEQFWQRSAPGTPAPPLRMERAPGASVLAATANSDAPPIRLVLPLCRVERTRYTQQANDSWRVDRSQHVWVHHTTSCGMPPAGMVELRANLAEIEVLKLLTAQGEMLQRARLLMAGNTSCAPMRARQFAMAALGRGSDQLPLLVYHSDIGGELRLSVRPARTDFVPWNVSCSP
;
A
#
# COMPACT_ATOMS: atom_id res chain seq x y z
N MET A 1 65.57 22.32 -43.45
CA MET A 1 64.84 23.46 -42.84
C MET A 1 63.41 23.03 -42.53
N ARG A 2 62.96 23.37 -41.31
CA ARG A 2 61.56 23.44 -40.82
C ARG A 2 60.91 22.15 -40.27
N TYR A 3 60.78 22.22 -38.94
CA TYR A 3 60.05 21.42 -37.95
C TYR A 3 58.55 21.24 -38.24
N ALA A 4 57.97 20.16 -37.70
CA ALA A 4 56.72 20.21 -36.93
C ALA A 4 56.55 18.94 -36.08
N VAL A 5 56.70 19.09 -34.77
CA VAL A 5 56.31 18.12 -33.74
C VAL A 5 54.80 18.26 -33.52
N PHE A 6 54.03 17.17 -33.62
CA PHE A 6 52.63 17.14 -33.20
C PHE A 6 52.46 16.24 -31.97
N LEU A 7 52.23 16.90 -30.82
CA LEU A 7 51.68 16.27 -29.62
C LEU A 7 50.21 15.94 -29.87
N ALA A 8 49.82 14.67 -29.73
CA ALA A 8 48.42 14.26 -29.62
C ALA A 8 48.10 13.98 -28.15
N ALA A 9 47.31 14.86 -27.54
CA ALA A 9 46.82 14.74 -26.17
C ALA A 9 45.73 13.66 -26.07
N ALA A 10 45.89 12.77 -25.09
CA ALA A 10 44.92 11.75 -24.72
C ALA A 10 43.72 12.39 -24.01
N VAL A 11 42.50 12.16 -24.51
CA VAL A 11 41.26 12.49 -23.81
C VAL A 11 40.60 11.18 -23.37
N ALA A 12 40.98 10.73 -22.17
CA ALA A 12 40.33 9.61 -21.50
C ALA A 12 38.87 10.01 -21.17
N HIS A 13 37.91 9.43 -21.90
CA HIS A 13 36.49 9.55 -21.58
C HIS A 13 36.19 8.67 -20.37
N ALA A 14 36.21 9.26 -19.18
CA ALA A 14 35.63 8.69 -17.99
C ALA A 14 34.10 8.75 -18.12
N THR A 15 33.48 7.69 -18.66
CA THR A 15 32.03 7.50 -18.53
C THR A 15 31.74 7.17 -17.07
N ALA A 16 31.37 8.19 -16.32
CA ALA A 16 30.82 8.06 -14.97
C ALA A 16 29.58 7.15 -15.04
N ALA A 17 29.73 5.92 -14.54
CA ALA A 17 28.59 5.06 -14.21
C ALA A 17 27.79 5.77 -13.12
N ALA A 18 26.70 6.42 -13.52
CA ALA A 18 25.73 6.99 -12.60
C ALA A 18 25.17 5.85 -11.75
N ALA A 19 25.58 5.81 -10.49
CA ALA A 19 24.99 4.96 -9.47
C ALA A 19 23.49 5.27 -9.38
N ALA A 20 22.66 4.28 -9.74
CA ALA A 20 21.22 4.37 -9.55
C ALA A 20 20.90 4.54 -8.05
N PRO A 21 20.00 5.46 -7.67
CA PRO A 21 19.63 5.61 -6.28
C PRO A 21 18.90 4.36 -5.80
N ALA A 22 19.43 3.73 -4.75
CA ALA A 22 18.76 2.70 -3.98
C ALA A 22 17.58 3.34 -3.24
N GLY A 23 16.37 3.18 -3.81
CA GLY A 23 15.14 3.78 -3.30
C GLY A 23 14.18 4.07 -4.44
N GLY A 24 13.71 3.01 -5.11
CA GLY A 24 13.03 3.07 -6.41
C GLY A 24 11.67 3.79 -6.39
N VAL A 25 11.70 5.12 -6.46
CA VAL A 25 10.59 5.96 -6.87
C VAL A 25 11.05 6.74 -8.10
N ARG A 26 10.75 6.20 -9.29
CA ARG A 26 11.02 6.88 -10.56
C ARG A 26 9.80 7.72 -10.93
N ALA A 27 10.00 8.88 -11.57
CA ALA A 27 8.89 9.59 -12.20
C ALA A 27 8.34 8.79 -13.40
N PRO A 28 7.01 8.74 -13.63
CA PRO A 28 6.45 8.10 -14.82
C PRO A 28 7.02 8.70 -16.11
N THR A 29 7.31 7.86 -17.10
CA THR A 29 7.76 8.29 -18.43
C THR A 29 6.62 8.93 -19.21
N LEU A 30 6.97 9.69 -20.25
CA LEU A 30 5.97 10.26 -21.17
C LEU A 30 5.14 9.17 -21.88
N ALA A 31 5.73 8.00 -22.16
CA ALA A 31 5.01 6.89 -22.77
C ALA A 31 3.95 6.32 -21.81
N GLU A 32 4.30 6.11 -20.54
CA GLU A 32 3.39 5.64 -19.50
C GLU A 32 2.25 6.65 -19.26
N GLN A 33 2.56 7.94 -19.20
CA GLN A 33 1.57 9.02 -19.04
C GLN A 33 0.58 9.05 -20.22
N ARG A 34 1.07 9.04 -21.47
CA ARG A 34 0.21 9.03 -22.67
C ARG A 34 -0.64 7.76 -22.75
N SER A 35 -0.09 6.60 -22.41
CA SER A 35 -0.83 5.34 -22.36
C SER A 35 -1.99 5.45 -21.37
N PHE A 36 -1.74 5.99 -20.18
CA PHE A 36 -2.77 6.17 -19.16
C PHE A 36 -3.84 7.18 -19.60
N GLU A 37 -3.44 8.33 -20.16
CA GLU A 37 -4.38 9.34 -20.67
C GLU A 37 -5.31 8.76 -21.74
N GLN A 38 -4.77 8.00 -22.69
CA GLN A 38 -5.57 7.35 -23.73
C GLN A 38 -6.54 6.31 -23.15
N PHE A 39 -6.10 5.54 -22.16
CA PHE A 39 -6.97 4.63 -21.43
C PHE A 39 -8.09 5.40 -20.72
N TRP A 40 -7.75 6.47 -20.01
CA TRP A 40 -8.67 7.27 -19.22
C TRP A 40 -9.75 7.95 -20.07
N GLN A 41 -9.39 8.52 -21.22
CA GLN A 41 -10.35 9.16 -22.13
C GLN A 41 -11.40 8.18 -22.65
N ARG A 42 -11.07 6.88 -22.75
CA ARG A 42 -12.03 5.83 -23.13
C ARG A 42 -12.89 5.38 -21.95
N SER A 43 -12.34 5.31 -20.74
CA SER A 43 -13.06 4.80 -19.57
C SER A 43 -13.93 5.83 -18.86
N ALA A 44 -13.51 7.09 -18.84
CA ALA A 44 -14.17 8.18 -18.12
C ALA A 44 -14.08 9.50 -18.91
N PRO A 45 -14.75 9.59 -20.08
CA PRO A 45 -14.64 10.74 -20.97
C PRO A 45 -15.07 12.04 -20.27
N GLY A 46 -14.31 13.11 -20.50
CA GLY A 46 -14.59 14.44 -19.94
C GLY A 46 -14.20 14.63 -18.48
N THR A 47 -13.57 13.65 -17.83
CA THR A 47 -13.04 13.77 -16.47
C THR A 47 -11.52 13.90 -16.47
N PRO A 48 -10.93 14.70 -15.56
CA PRO A 48 -9.48 14.79 -15.44
C PRO A 48 -8.88 13.46 -14.98
N ALA A 49 -7.78 13.04 -15.61
CA ALA A 49 -7.10 11.81 -15.24
C ALA A 49 -6.46 11.92 -13.85
N PRO A 50 -6.54 10.87 -13.00
CA PRO A 50 -5.84 10.86 -11.73
C PRO A 50 -4.31 10.86 -11.92
N PRO A 51 -3.55 11.35 -10.93
CA PRO A 51 -2.10 11.44 -11.04
C PRO A 51 -1.46 10.04 -11.07
N LEU A 52 -0.54 9.84 -12.01
CA LEU A 52 0.21 8.61 -12.19
C LEU A 52 1.45 8.59 -11.29
N ARG A 53 1.77 7.43 -10.70
CA ARG A 53 2.93 7.20 -9.83
C ARG A 53 3.59 5.88 -10.19
N MET A 54 4.89 5.75 -9.93
CA MET A 54 5.57 4.46 -10.04
C MET A 54 5.57 3.80 -8.67
N GLU A 55 4.89 2.66 -8.55
CA GLU A 55 4.79 1.91 -7.31
C GLU A 55 5.24 0.47 -7.52
N ARG A 56 5.88 -0.08 -6.50
CA ARG A 56 6.19 -1.51 -6.43
C ARG A 56 5.05 -2.18 -5.69
N ALA A 57 4.38 -3.14 -6.31
CA ALA A 57 3.44 -3.98 -5.57
C ALA A 57 4.20 -4.79 -4.50
N PRO A 58 3.58 -5.10 -3.34
CA PRO A 58 4.19 -5.98 -2.35
C PRO A 58 4.64 -7.30 -2.99
N GLY A 59 5.92 -7.66 -2.82
CA GLY A 59 6.52 -8.87 -3.40
C GLY A 59 6.90 -8.79 -4.90
N ALA A 60 6.61 -7.69 -5.59
CA ALA A 60 7.01 -7.53 -6.99
C ALA A 60 8.45 -7.03 -7.12
N SER A 61 9.21 -7.58 -8.09
CA SER A 61 10.56 -7.09 -8.42
C SER A 61 10.55 -5.84 -9.30
N VAL A 62 9.44 -5.57 -9.99
CA VAL A 62 9.31 -4.52 -11.00
C VAL A 62 8.39 -3.39 -10.52
N LEU A 63 8.76 -2.15 -10.84
CA LEU A 63 7.89 -0.98 -10.65
C LEU A 63 6.83 -0.95 -11.75
N ALA A 64 5.56 -0.75 -11.36
CA ALA A 64 4.46 -0.54 -12.29
C ALA A 64 3.92 0.88 -12.18
N ALA A 65 3.45 1.44 -13.29
CA ALA A 65 2.73 2.69 -13.26
C ALA A 65 1.33 2.46 -12.66
N THR A 66 0.99 3.23 -11.64
CA THR A 66 -0.26 3.14 -10.91
C THR A 66 -0.94 4.50 -10.77
N ALA A 67 -2.26 4.52 -10.84
CA ALA A 67 -3.08 5.66 -10.50
C ALA A 67 -4.24 5.21 -9.60
N ASN A 68 -4.74 6.12 -8.77
CA ASN A 68 -5.87 5.84 -7.87
C ASN A 68 -6.95 6.91 -8.06
N SER A 69 -8.21 6.48 -8.10
CA SER A 69 -9.37 7.36 -8.01
C SER A 69 -10.28 6.89 -6.89
N ASP A 70 -10.69 7.82 -6.03
CA ASP A 70 -11.59 7.55 -4.91
C ASP A 70 -13.00 8.02 -5.27
N ALA A 71 -14.00 7.18 -5.01
CA ALA A 71 -15.39 7.60 -5.04
C ALA A 71 -15.68 8.61 -3.92
N PRO A 72 -16.82 9.35 -3.97
CA PRO A 72 -17.23 10.17 -2.84
C PRO A 72 -17.32 9.34 -1.54
N PRO A 73 -16.63 9.75 -0.46
CA PRO A 73 -16.72 9.08 0.83
C PRO A 73 -18.14 9.02 1.37
N ILE A 74 -18.50 7.87 1.91
CA ILE A 74 -19.77 7.65 2.58
C ILE A 74 -19.58 7.48 4.08
N ARG A 75 -20.52 8.05 4.83
CA ARG A 75 -20.60 7.89 6.28
C ARG A 75 -21.33 6.60 6.60
N LEU A 76 -20.77 5.83 7.51
CA LEU A 76 -21.38 4.64 8.10
C LEU A 76 -21.91 5.02 9.51
N VAL A 77 -21.88 4.12 10.49
CA VAL A 77 -22.03 4.48 11.90
C VAL A 77 -20.99 5.53 12.33
N LEU A 78 -21.35 6.56 13.10
CA LEU A 78 -20.37 7.52 13.65
C LEU A 78 -19.39 6.79 14.61
N PRO A 79 -18.06 6.99 14.53
CA PRO A 79 -17.28 7.89 13.66
C PRO A 79 -16.66 7.22 12.42
N LEU A 80 -17.26 6.17 11.88
CA LEU A 80 -16.73 5.38 10.77
C LEU A 80 -17.09 5.97 9.40
N CYS A 81 -16.09 6.06 8.54
CA CYS A 81 -16.20 6.46 7.14
C CYS A 81 -15.71 5.34 6.22
N ARG A 82 -16.26 5.28 5.02
CA ARG A 82 -15.86 4.33 3.97
C ARG A 82 -15.71 5.02 2.63
N VAL A 83 -14.75 4.57 1.84
CA VAL A 83 -14.58 4.96 0.43
C VAL A 83 -14.31 3.74 -0.42
N GLU A 84 -14.78 3.77 -1.67
CA GLU A 84 -14.34 2.83 -2.69
C GLU A 84 -13.18 3.46 -3.47
N ARG A 85 -12.04 2.78 -3.48
CA ARG A 85 -10.86 3.15 -4.25
C ARG A 85 -10.74 2.25 -5.46
N THR A 86 -10.63 2.87 -6.63
CA THR A 86 -10.25 2.18 -7.86
C THR A 86 -8.77 2.42 -8.12
N ARG A 87 -8.00 1.34 -8.23
CA ARG A 87 -6.59 1.34 -8.60
C ARG A 87 -6.44 0.91 -10.04
N TYR A 88 -5.69 1.69 -10.80
CA TYR A 88 -5.30 1.39 -12.17
C TYR A 88 -3.83 0.99 -12.16
N THR A 89 -3.51 -0.18 -12.70
CA THR A 89 -2.13 -0.69 -12.73
C THR A 89 -1.76 -1.10 -14.14
N GLN A 90 -0.70 -0.51 -14.69
CA GLN A 90 -0.18 -0.91 -16.00
C GLN A 90 0.36 -2.34 -15.95
N GLN A 91 0.00 -3.12 -16.97
CA GLN A 91 0.45 -4.48 -17.18
C GLN A 91 1.65 -4.55 -18.11
N ALA A 92 2.35 -5.69 -18.11
CA ALA A 92 3.50 -5.92 -18.98
C ALA A 92 3.15 -5.88 -20.48
N ASN A 93 1.87 -6.04 -20.85
CA ASN A 93 1.36 -5.93 -22.21
C ASN A 93 0.77 -4.54 -22.54
N ASP A 94 1.13 -3.52 -21.76
CA ASP A 94 0.65 -2.13 -21.86
C ASP A 94 -0.87 -1.93 -21.68
N SER A 95 -1.59 -2.99 -21.28
CA SER A 95 -2.98 -2.86 -20.84
C SER A 95 -3.06 -2.33 -19.41
N TRP A 96 -4.22 -1.80 -19.04
CA TRP A 96 -4.47 -1.31 -17.68
C TRP A 96 -5.41 -2.26 -16.94
N ARG A 97 -4.95 -2.79 -15.81
CA ARG A 97 -5.80 -3.52 -14.86
C ARG A 97 -6.54 -2.52 -13.98
N VAL A 98 -7.82 -2.80 -13.72
CA VAL A 98 -8.68 -2.01 -12.86
C VAL A 98 -9.08 -2.87 -11.67
N ASP A 99 -8.63 -2.48 -10.48
CA ASP A 99 -8.93 -3.18 -9.23
C ASP A 99 -9.73 -2.25 -8.31
N ARG A 100 -10.81 -2.76 -7.72
CA ARG A 100 -11.63 -2.01 -6.76
C ARG A 100 -11.42 -2.55 -5.36
N SER A 101 -11.36 -1.65 -4.39
CA SER A 101 -11.14 -1.98 -2.99
C SER A 101 -11.90 -1.01 -2.09
N GLN A 102 -12.40 -1.51 -0.98
CA GLN A 102 -13.05 -0.68 0.02
C GLN A 102 -12.04 -0.29 1.09
N HIS A 103 -12.11 0.94 1.57
CA HIS A 103 -11.25 1.41 2.64
C HIS A 103 -12.08 2.15 3.68
N VAL A 104 -11.66 2.04 4.93
CA VAL A 104 -12.33 2.59 6.10
C VAL A 104 -11.37 3.37 6.98
N TRP A 105 -11.90 4.41 7.63
CA TRP A 105 -11.16 5.19 8.63
C TRP A 105 -12.12 5.80 9.64
N VAL A 106 -11.55 6.23 10.77
CA VAL A 106 -12.28 6.94 11.81
C VAL A 106 -12.17 8.45 11.57
N HIS A 107 -13.31 9.13 11.56
CA HIS A 107 -13.40 10.58 11.47
C HIS A 107 -14.59 11.10 12.28
N HIS A 108 -14.29 11.89 13.31
CA HIS A 108 -15.26 12.28 14.35
C HIS A 108 -16.22 13.41 13.96
N THR A 109 -16.05 14.04 12.80
CA THR A 109 -16.96 15.10 12.33
C THR A 109 -18.18 14.49 11.61
N THR A 110 -19.13 15.32 11.17
CA THR A 110 -20.37 14.92 10.46
C THR A 110 -20.18 14.69 8.96
N SER A 111 -19.08 15.12 8.35
CA SER A 111 -18.68 14.76 6.98
C SER A 111 -17.44 13.87 7.01
N CYS A 112 -17.20 13.03 6.00
CA CYS A 112 -16.04 12.12 6.03
C CYS A 112 -14.70 12.80 5.65
N GLY A 113 -14.77 14.04 5.17
CA GLY A 113 -13.60 14.78 4.70
C GLY A 113 -12.89 14.09 3.53
N MET A 114 -11.63 14.46 3.33
CA MET A 114 -10.75 13.82 2.36
C MET A 114 -10.23 12.48 2.90
N PRO A 115 -10.23 11.39 2.11
CA PRO A 115 -9.64 10.12 2.53
C PRO A 115 -8.18 10.27 2.96
N PRO A 116 -7.79 9.84 4.17
CA PRO A 116 -6.42 9.93 4.63
C PRO A 116 -5.54 8.85 3.97
N ALA A 117 -4.23 9.07 3.93
CA ALA A 117 -3.28 8.08 3.38
C ALA A 117 -3.24 6.77 4.20
N GLY A 118 -3.49 6.83 5.51
CA GLY A 118 -3.48 5.69 6.43
C GLY A 118 -4.82 4.99 6.62
N MET A 119 -5.74 5.10 5.66
CA MET A 119 -7.00 4.36 5.71
C MET A 119 -6.75 2.84 5.57
N VAL A 120 -7.63 2.07 6.19
CA VAL A 120 -7.49 0.61 6.30
C VAL A 120 -8.35 -0.06 5.23
N GLU A 121 -7.76 -0.96 4.46
CA GLU A 121 -8.48 -1.74 3.45
C GLU A 121 -9.45 -2.72 4.10
N LEU A 122 -10.68 -2.82 3.60
CA LEU A 122 -11.70 -3.76 4.04
C LEU A 122 -11.80 -4.91 3.03
N ARG A 123 -11.16 -6.03 3.34
CA ARG A 123 -11.05 -7.24 2.47
C ARG A 123 -12.18 -8.24 2.65
N ALA A 124 -13.04 -8.04 3.65
CA ALA A 124 -14.22 -8.87 3.88
C ALA A 124 -15.38 -7.98 4.35
N ASN A 125 -16.61 -8.43 4.11
CA ASN A 125 -17.78 -7.76 4.64
C ASN A 125 -17.87 -8.03 6.16
N LEU A 126 -17.48 -7.04 6.96
CA LEU A 126 -17.57 -7.05 8.42
C LEU A 126 -18.67 -6.09 8.86
N ALA A 127 -19.32 -6.37 9.98
CA ALA A 127 -20.34 -5.48 10.51
C ALA A 127 -19.71 -4.13 10.88
N GLU A 128 -20.40 -3.01 10.64
CA GLU A 128 -19.82 -1.67 10.86
C GLU A 128 -19.35 -1.45 12.30
N ILE A 129 -20.11 -1.96 13.28
CA ILE A 129 -19.74 -1.89 14.69
C ILE A 129 -18.48 -2.72 15.01
N GLU A 130 -18.30 -3.85 14.33
CA GLU A 130 -17.12 -4.71 14.45
C GLU A 130 -15.90 -4.02 13.85
N VAL A 131 -16.03 -3.46 12.64
CA VAL A 131 -14.98 -2.65 12.00
C VAL A 131 -14.55 -1.52 12.93
N LEU A 132 -15.51 -0.76 13.48
CA LEU A 132 -15.21 0.34 14.39
C LEU A 132 -14.42 -0.14 15.61
N LYS A 133 -14.89 -1.19 16.29
CA LYS A 133 -14.19 -1.76 17.47
C LYS A 133 -12.77 -2.20 17.14
N LEU A 134 -12.56 -2.88 16.01
CA LEU A 134 -11.25 -3.36 15.59
C LEU A 134 -10.30 -2.20 15.24
N LEU A 135 -10.78 -1.18 14.54
CA LEU A 135 -10.00 0.02 14.22
C LEU A 135 -9.59 0.80 15.48
N THR A 136 -10.48 0.92 16.46
CA THR A 136 -10.18 1.62 17.72
C THR A 136 -9.25 0.82 18.61
N ALA A 137 -9.37 -0.52 18.62
CA ALA A 137 -8.56 -1.39 19.46
C ALA A 137 -7.21 -1.80 18.83
N GLN A 138 -6.90 -1.37 17.60
CA GLN A 138 -5.78 -1.87 16.82
C GLN A 138 -4.41 -1.80 17.54
N GLY A 139 -4.17 -0.74 18.30
CA GLY A 139 -2.89 -0.54 19.00
C GLY A 139 -2.75 -1.50 20.17
N GLU A 140 -3.81 -1.64 20.96
CA GLU A 140 -3.86 -2.58 22.08
C GLU A 140 -3.76 -4.03 21.60
N MET A 141 -4.48 -4.37 20.53
CA MET A 141 -4.42 -5.71 19.91
C MET A 141 -3.01 -6.05 19.46
N LEU A 142 -2.32 -5.12 18.81
CA LEU A 142 -0.94 -5.31 18.39
C LEU A 142 0.00 -5.51 19.58
N GLN A 143 -0.15 -4.74 20.67
CA GLN A 143 0.68 -4.91 21.87
C GLN A 143 0.48 -6.29 22.51
N ARG A 144 -0.77 -6.74 22.64
CA ARG A 144 -1.08 -8.08 23.16
C ARG A 144 -0.58 -9.18 22.23
N ALA A 145 -0.65 -8.99 20.92
CA ALA A 145 -0.17 -9.94 19.92
C ALA A 145 1.36 -10.14 19.95
N ARG A 146 2.15 -9.19 20.46
CA ARG A 146 3.61 -9.35 20.60
C ARG A 146 4.00 -10.53 21.48
N LEU A 147 3.17 -10.91 22.44
CA LEU A 147 3.37 -12.12 23.25
C LEU A 147 3.22 -13.40 22.41
N LEU A 148 2.21 -13.43 21.53
CA LEU A 148 2.03 -14.54 20.58
C LEU A 148 3.19 -14.60 19.57
N MET A 149 3.68 -13.45 19.12
CA MET A 149 4.85 -13.37 18.24
C MET A 149 6.12 -13.88 18.91
N ALA A 150 6.29 -13.68 20.22
CA ALA A 150 7.45 -14.18 20.95
C ALA A 150 7.52 -15.72 20.96
N GLY A 151 6.37 -16.40 20.97
CA GLY A 151 6.26 -17.85 20.85
C GLY A 151 6.31 -18.39 19.42
N ASN A 152 6.31 -17.53 18.39
CA ASN A 152 6.32 -17.92 16.98
C ASN A 152 7.65 -17.56 16.32
N THR A 153 8.47 -18.55 16.00
CA THR A 153 9.80 -18.34 15.40
C THR A 153 9.73 -17.66 14.02
N SER A 154 8.65 -17.82 13.25
CA SER A 154 8.47 -17.12 11.98
C SER A 154 8.27 -15.61 12.15
N CYS A 155 7.85 -15.18 13.35
CA CYS A 155 7.68 -13.78 13.72
C CYS A 155 8.94 -13.15 14.34
N ALA A 156 10.00 -13.91 14.59
CA ALA A 156 11.23 -13.43 15.20
C ALA A 156 11.82 -12.16 14.54
N PRO A 157 11.93 -12.03 13.19
CA PRO A 157 12.50 -10.84 12.57
C PRO A 157 11.62 -9.59 12.68
N MET A 158 10.33 -9.75 13.00
CA MET A 158 9.35 -8.67 13.00
C MET A 158 8.85 -8.26 14.39
N ARG A 159 9.10 -9.05 15.45
CA ARG A 159 8.52 -8.84 16.79
C ARG A 159 8.74 -7.45 17.42
N ALA A 160 9.84 -6.78 17.07
CA ALA A 160 10.20 -5.46 17.58
C ALA A 160 9.98 -4.33 16.57
N ARG A 161 9.38 -4.64 15.41
CA ARG A 161 9.16 -3.67 14.33
C ARG A 161 8.02 -2.72 14.62
N GLN A 162 8.03 -1.62 13.89
CA GLN A 162 6.90 -0.71 13.85
C GLN A 162 5.89 -1.28 12.85
N PHE A 163 4.62 -1.21 13.20
CA PHE A 163 3.54 -1.75 12.37
C PHE A 163 2.47 -0.69 12.17
N ALA A 164 1.93 -0.62 10.96
CA ALA A 164 0.72 0.10 10.64
C ALA A 164 -0.35 -0.88 10.16
N MET A 165 -1.58 -0.71 10.61
CA MET A 165 -2.69 -1.52 10.11
C MET A 165 -2.94 -1.17 8.65
N ALA A 166 -2.91 -2.19 7.80
CA ALA A 166 -3.12 -2.07 6.36
C ALA A 166 -4.50 -2.58 5.94
N ALA A 167 -5.00 -3.64 6.59
CA ALA A 167 -6.29 -4.21 6.22
C ALA A 167 -7.04 -4.89 7.39
N LEU A 168 -8.35 -4.98 7.22
CA LEU A 168 -9.26 -5.81 7.98
C LEU A 168 -9.90 -6.84 7.06
N GLY A 169 -10.09 -8.07 7.55
CA GLY A 169 -10.72 -9.13 6.78
C GLY A 169 -11.20 -10.28 7.65
N ARG A 170 -11.31 -11.46 7.05
CA ARG A 170 -11.53 -12.72 7.75
C ARG A 170 -10.40 -13.70 7.45
N GLY A 171 -9.98 -14.43 8.47
CA GLY A 171 -9.08 -15.57 8.32
C GLY A 171 -9.79 -16.78 7.71
N SER A 172 -9.03 -17.82 7.38
CA SER A 172 -9.57 -19.11 6.95
C SER A 172 -10.45 -19.78 8.01
N ASP A 173 -10.22 -19.43 9.28
CA ASP A 173 -11.00 -19.82 10.46
C ASP A 173 -12.27 -18.99 10.66
N GLN A 174 -12.62 -18.13 9.69
CA GLN A 174 -13.73 -17.17 9.75
C GLN A 174 -13.63 -16.15 10.89
N LEU A 175 -12.51 -16.11 11.62
CA LEU A 175 -12.29 -15.10 12.63
C LEU A 175 -11.90 -13.77 12.00
N PRO A 176 -12.24 -12.63 12.62
CA PRO A 176 -11.77 -11.34 12.15
C PRO A 176 -10.25 -11.31 12.12
N LEU A 177 -9.71 -10.70 11.06
CA LEU A 177 -8.30 -10.67 10.75
C LEU A 177 -7.83 -9.22 10.65
N LEU A 178 -6.78 -8.89 11.38
CA LEU A 178 -6.08 -7.61 11.28
C LEU A 178 -4.76 -7.87 10.56
N VAL A 179 -4.54 -7.16 9.46
CA VAL A 179 -3.30 -7.24 8.68
C VAL A 179 -2.51 -5.97 8.92
N TYR A 180 -1.27 -6.14 9.33
CA TYR A 180 -0.32 -5.06 9.57
C TYR A 180 0.87 -5.17 8.63
N HIS A 181 1.35 -4.04 8.14
CA HIS A 181 2.65 -3.95 7.46
C HIS A 181 3.69 -3.36 8.39
N SER A 182 4.88 -3.95 8.38
CA SER A 182 6.03 -3.45 9.10
C SER A 182 6.79 -2.38 8.31
N ASP A 183 7.62 -1.62 9.02
CA ASP A 183 8.55 -0.63 8.45
C ASP A 183 9.58 -1.26 7.49
N ILE A 184 9.85 -2.56 7.60
CA ILE A 184 10.76 -3.30 6.73
C ILE A 184 10.07 -4.03 5.56
N GLY A 185 8.76 -3.84 5.39
CA GLY A 185 7.99 -4.43 4.28
C GLY A 185 7.42 -5.83 4.55
N GLY A 186 7.64 -6.40 5.74
CA GLY A 186 7.01 -7.66 6.16
C GLY A 186 5.55 -7.47 6.62
N GLU A 187 4.78 -8.55 6.57
CA GLU A 187 3.35 -8.60 6.90
C GLU A 187 3.09 -9.44 8.16
N LEU A 188 2.32 -8.88 9.09
CA LEU A 188 1.76 -9.59 10.25
C LEU A 188 0.25 -9.75 10.05
N ARG A 189 -0.23 -10.99 10.10
CA ARG A 189 -1.67 -11.30 10.15
C ARG A 189 -2.03 -11.76 11.56
N LEU A 190 -2.96 -11.05 12.18
CA LEU A 190 -3.45 -11.29 13.52
C LEU A 190 -4.93 -11.71 13.47
N SER A 191 -5.21 -12.98 13.75
CA SER A 191 -6.59 -13.44 13.97
C SER A 191 -7.02 -13.07 15.39
N VAL A 192 -8.24 -12.58 15.54
CA VAL A 192 -8.81 -12.23 16.85
C VAL A 192 -10.10 -13.00 17.13
N ARG A 193 -10.35 -13.32 18.39
CA ARG A 193 -11.62 -13.93 18.82
C ARG A 193 -12.47 -12.91 19.56
N PRO A 194 -13.81 -12.94 19.38
CA PRO A 194 -14.70 -12.18 20.23
C PRO A 194 -14.61 -12.72 21.67
N ALA A 195 -14.54 -11.81 22.65
CA ALA A 195 -14.50 -12.11 24.07
C ALA A 195 -15.39 -11.11 24.81
N ARG A 196 -16.58 -11.56 25.26
CA ARG A 196 -17.62 -10.77 25.93
C ARG A 196 -17.93 -9.42 25.26
N THR A 197 -17.14 -8.37 25.56
CA THR A 197 -17.32 -7.00 25.05
C THR A 197 -16.35 -6.62 23.93
N ASP A 198 -15.23 -7.35 23.79
CA ASP A 198 -14.06 -6.97 23.02
C ASP A 198 -13.53 -8.11 22.15
N PHE A 199 -12.32 -7.89 21.61
CA PHE A 199 -11.56 -8.88 20.86
C PHE A 199 -10.29 -9.24 21.62
N VAL A 200 -9.86 -10.49 21.51
CA VAL A 200 -8.59 -10.97 22.04
C VAL A 200 -7.74 -11.56 20.92
N PRO A 201 -6.42 -11.31 20.91
CA PRO A 201 -5.49 -11.99 20.01
C PRO A 201 -5.61 -13.51 20.15
N TRP A 202 -5.76 -14.20 19.02
CA TRP A 202 -5.88 -15.65 18.98
C TRP A 202 -4.69 -16.33 18.32
N ASN A 203 -4.29 -15.84 17.14
CA ASN A 203 -3.18 -16.42 16.39
C ASN A 203 -2.45 -15.33 15.60
N VAL A 204 -1.16 -15.54 15.35
CA VAL A 204 -0.33 -14.67 14.51
C VAL A 204 0.36 -15.48 13.43
N SER A 205 0.42 -14.93 12.22
CA SER A 205 1.31 -15.40 11.17
C SER A 205 2.09 -14.24 10.59
N CYS A 206 3.34 -14.52 10.27
CA CYS A 206 4.34 -13.53 9.90
C CYS A 206 5.00 -13.92 8.60
N SER A 207 5.03 -12.99 7.64
CA SER A 207 5.75 -13.12 6.37
C SER A 207 6.72 -11.94 6.25
N PRO A 208 8.04 -12.15 6.47
CA PRO A 208 9.04 -11.08 6.35
C PRO A 208 9.17 -10.55 4.92
#